data_AF-A0A974RV16-F1
#
_entry.id   AF-A0A974RV16-F1
#
_cell.length_a   1.000
_cell.length_b   1.000
_cell.length_c   1.000
_cell.angle_alpha   90.00
_cell.angle_beta   90.00
_cell.angle_gamma   90.00
#
_symmetry.space_group_name_H-M   'P 1'
#
loop_
_entity.id
_entity.type
_entity.pdbx_description
1 polymer ?
#
loop_
_entity_poly.entity_id
_entity_poly.type
_entity_poly.pdbx_seq_one_letter_code
_entity_poly.pdbx_strand_id
1 'polypeptide(L)'
;MSYRLVNLNPHEVVLIGDGQQLVLPPSGTVPRLVLGGGTTVTVGALGAGDGTGEETPVTLSLTYGEGLVGLDPPLPDPQPGVLYVTSRVVAEHCPQRDDLAWPHELVRDTAGRPVGARGLATVGPPPGQSGRKSLP
;
A
#
# COMPACT_ATOMS: atom_id res chain seq x y z
N MET A 1 -11.55 -14.20 16.22
CA MET A 1 -11.54 -12.72 16.19
C MET A 1 -11.83 -12.30 14.77
N SER A 2 -12.65 -11.27 14.55
CA SER A 2 -12.95 -10.73 13.22
C SER A 2 -12.58 -9.25 13.17
N TYR A 3 -12.15 -8.78 12.01
CA TYR A 3 -11.85 -7.37 11.75
C TYR A 3 -12.73 -6.86 10.61
N ARG A 4 -13.17 -5.62 10.71
CA ARG A 4 -13.70 -4.85 9.58
C ARG A 4 -12.53 -4.29 8.79
N LEU A 5 -12.46 -4.59 7.50
CA LEU A 5 -11.40 -4.09 6.64
C LEU A 5 -11.78 -2.75 5.99
N VAL A 6 -10.85 -1.81 5.94
CA VAL A 6 -11.01 -0.52 5.25
C VAL A 6 -9.86 -0.32 4.28
N ASN A 7 -10.15 -0.16 3.00
CA ASN A 7 -9.13 -0.01 1.97
C ASN A 7 -8.68 1.45 1.81
N LEU A 8 -7.41 1.72 2.12
CA LEU A 8 -6.73 3.00 1.96
C LEU A 8 -5.90 3.09 0.66
N ASN A 9 -6.11 2.15 -0.28
CA ASN A 9 -5.52 2.20 -1.60
C ASN A 9 -6.45 2.95 -2.58
N PRO A 10 -5.92 3.55 -3.66
CA PRO A 10 -6.74 4.28 -4.64
C PRO A 10 -7.55 3.36 -5.56
N HIS A 11 -7.29 2.06 -5.52
CA HIS A 11 -7.95 1.04 -6.33
C HIS A 11 -8.58 -0.03 -5.44
N GLU A 12 -9.49 -0.78 -6.04
CA GLU A 12 -10.13 -1.94 -5.42
C GLU A 12 -9.08 -2.98 -5.00
N VAL A 13 -9.23 -3.51 -3.78
CA VAL A 13 -8.43 -4.63 -3.30
C VAL A 13 -9.31 -5.87 -3.22
N VAL A 14 -8.92 -6.92 -3.95
CA VAL A 14 -9.62 -8.21 -3.94
C VAL A 14 -8.83 -9.19 -3.07
N LEU A 15 -9.48 -9.71 -2.02
CA LEU A 15 -8.95 -10.78 -1.17
C LEU A 15 -9.66 -12.09 -1.51
N ILE A 16 -8.90 -13.18 -1.64
CA ILE A 16 -9.39 -14.49 -2.08
C ILE A 16 -9.12 -15.50 -0.96
N GLY A 17 -10.17 -15.99 -0.33
CA GLY A 17 -10.08 -16.93 0.79
C GLY A 17 -11.32 -17.81 0.88
N ASP A 18 -11.17 -19.06 1.31
CA ASP A 18 -12.27 -20.02 1.52
C ASP A 18 -13.22 -20.18 0.31
N GLY A 19 -12.67 -20.11 -0.90
CA GLY A 19 -13.44 -20.22 -2.14
C GLY A 19 -14.29 -18.98 -2.46
N GLN A 20 -14.16 -17.90 -1.70
CA GLN A 20 -14.86 -16.63 -1.91
C GLN A 20 -13.90 -15.49 -2.23
N GLN A 21 -14.46 -14.43 -2.84
CA GLN A 21 -13.77 -13.17 -3.04
C GLN A 21 -14.41 -12.11 -2.14
N LEU A 22 -13.56 -11.41 -1.39
CA LEU A 22 -13.91 -10.21 -0.66
C LEU A 22 -13.35 -9.00 -1.41
N VAL A 23 -14.25 -8.17 -1.90
CA VAL A 23 -13.92 -6.97 -2.68
C VAL A 23 -13.98 -5.74 -1.77
N LEU A 24 -12.86 -5.02 -1.66
CA LEU A 24 -12.74 -3.83 -0.82
C LEU A 24 -12.68 -2.57 -1.69
N PRO A 25 -13.75 -1.76 -1.77
CA PRO A 25 -13.73 -0.52 -2.53
C PRO A 25 -12.78 0.51 -1.88
N PRO A 26 -12.18 1.43 -2.65
CA PRO A 26 -11.41 2.54 -2.09
C PRO A 26 -12.24 3.33 -1.07
N SER A 27 -11.67 3.62 0.10
CA SER A 27 -12.34 4.41 1.14
C SER A 27 -12.44 5.90 0.82
N GLY A 28 -11.75 6.36 -0.24
CA GLY A 28 -11.59 7.77 -0.58
C GLY A 28 -10.43 8.46 0.16
N THR A 29 -9.89 7.85 1.22
CA THR A 29 -8.65 8.32 1.88
C THR A 29 -7.48 7.47 1.43
N VAL A 30 -6.47 8.10 0.81
CA VAL A 30 -5.30 7.41 0.25
C VAL A 30 -4.02 8.04 0.77
N PRO A 31 -3.57 7.71 2.01
CA PRO A 31 -2.35 8.26 2.59
C PRO A 31 -1.13 7.92 1.73
N ARG A 32 -0.32 8.93 1.41
CA ARG A 32 0.94 8.77 0.68
C ARG A 32 2.09 9.35 1.47
N LEU A 33 3.23 8.69 1.41
CA LEU A 33 4.47 9.18 2.03
C LEU A 33 4.87 10.50 1.38
N VAL A 34 5.13 11.50 2.21
CA VAL A 34 5.53 12.84 1.79
C VAL A 34 7.04 12.98 1.92
N LEU A 35 7.66 13.48 0.84
CA LEU A 35 9.07 13.81 0.82
C LEU A 35 9.30 15.17 1.49
N GLY A 36 10.19 15.22 2.48
CA GLY A 36 10.61 16.45 3.15
C GLY A 36 11.70 17.16 2.39
N GLY A 37 11.56 18.49 2.26
CA GLY A 37 12.52 19.33 1.56
C GLY A 37 12.66 18.91 0.10
N GLY A 38 11.79 19.40 -0.79
CA GLY A 38 11.81 19.02 -2.20
C GLY A 38 12.64 19.97 -3.05
N THR A 39 13.70 19.48 -3.69
CA THR A 39 14.32 20.16 -4.83
C THR A 39 13.86 19.49 -6.11
N THR A 40 13.27 20.26 -7.02
CA THR A 40 12.80 19.76 -8.32
C THR A 40 13.78 20.16 -9.40
N VAL A 41 14.25 19.17 -10.14
CA VAL A 41 15.10 19.34 -11.32
C VAL A 41 14.38 18.81 -12.55
N THR A 42 14.76 19.32 -13.71
CA THR A 42 14.31 18.80 -14.98
C THR A 42 15.27 17.72 -15.45
N VAL A 43 14.74 16.55 -15.82
CA VAL A 43 15.52 15.44 -16.36
C VAL A 43 15.00 15.02 -17.74
N GLY A 44 15.91 14.65 -18.63
CA GLY A 44 15.56 13.94 -19.86
C GLY A 44 15.43 12.45 -19.58
N ALA A 45 14.39 11.82 -20.10
CA ALA A 45 14.18 10.39 -20.05
C ALA A 45 13.89 9.86 -21.46
N LEU A 46 14.27 8.62 -21.72
CA LEU A 46 13.85 7.88 -22.90
C LEU A 46 12.76 6.91 -22.46
N GLY A 47 11.60 6.96 -23.12
CA GLY A 47 10.49 6.06 -22.86
C GLY A 47 10.07 5.36 -24.14
N ALA A 48 9.54 4.14 -24.01
CA ALA A 48 8.83 3.52 -25.13
C ALA A 48 7.72 4.50 -25.56
N GLY A 49 7.73 4.92 -26.82
CA GLY A 49 6.72 5.80 -27.39
C GLY A 49 5.33 5.14 -27.45
N ASP A 50 4.57 5.44 -28.48
CA ASP A 50 3.23 4.89 -28.79
C ASP A 50 3.16 3.37 -29.04
N GLY A 51 4.15 2.59 -28.58
CA GLY A 51 4.22 1.13 -28.71
C GLY A 51 4.94 0.64 -29.97
N THR A 52 5.59 1.54 -30.72
CA THR A 52 6.36 1.24 -31.94
C THR A 52 7.75 0.61 -31.68
N GLY A 53 8.20 0.58 -30.42
CA GLY A 53 9.52 0.09 -30.03
C GLY A 53 10.65 1.11 -30.21
N GLU A 54 10.34 2.30 -30.73
CA GLU A 54 11.27 3.43 -30.78
C GLU A 54 11.21 4.22 -29.46
N GLU A 55 12.38 4.58 -28.93
CA GLU A 55 12.47 5.39 -27.72
C GLU A 55 12.21 6.85 -28.04
N THR A 56 11.20 7.43 -27.39
CA THR A 56 10.87 8.85 -27.52
C THR A 56 11.49 9.62 -26.35
N PRO A 57 12.28 10.68 -26.61
CA PRO A 57 12.75 11.58 -25.57
C PRO A 57 11.61 12.35 -24.92
N VAL A 58 11.56 12.33 -23.59
CA VAL A 58 10.58 13.05 -22.77
C VAL A 58 11.30 13.83 -21.69
N THR A 59 10.86 15.05 -21.42
CA THR A 59 11.34 15.86 -20.30
C THR A 59 10.40 15.71 -19.11
N LEU A 60 10.94 15.39 -17.93
CA LEU A 60 10.18 15.12 -16.72
C LEU A 60 10.68 16.00 -15.56
N SER A 61 9.79 16.30 -14.62
CA SER A 61 10.17 16.84 -13.32
C SER A 61 10.57 15.69 -12.41
N LEU A 62 11.77 15.76 -11.86
CA LEU A 62 12.27 14.86 -10.83
C LEU A 62 12.42 15.65 -9.54
N THR A 63 11.70 15.25 -8.49
CA THR A 63 11.84 15.84 -7.16
C THR A 63 12.60 14.88 -6.26
N TYR A 64 13.68 15.38 -5.65
CA TYR A 64 14.42 14.68 -4.60
C TYR A 64 14.39 15.49 -3.30
N GLY A 65 14.70 14.84 -2.19
CA GLY A 65 14.63 15.47 -0.87
C GLY A 65 15.40 14.70 0.19
N GLU A 66 15.37 15.21 1.42
CA GLU A 66 16.22 14.75 2.51
C GLU A 66 15.73 13.44 3.16
N GLY A 67 14.45 13.12 2.98
CA GLY A 67 13.83 11.92 3.53
C GLY A 67 12.31 12.01 3.54
N LEU A 68 11.65 10.96 4.05
CA LEU A 68 10.20 10.96 4.24
C LEU A 68 9.86 11.62 5.57
N VAL A 69 8.89 12.55 5.56
CA VAL A 69 8.55 13.37 6.75
C VAL A 69 7.15 13.12 7.30
N GLY A 70 6.34 12.32 6.61
CA GLY A 70 5.00 12.00 7.07
C GLY A 70 4.11 11.45 5.97
N LEU A 71 2.80 11.58 6.19
CA LEU A 71 1.75 11.10 5.29
C LEU A 71 0.78 12.24 4.97
N ASP A 72 0.36 12.34 3.70
CA ASP A 72 -0.71 13.24 3.24
C ASP A 72 -1.67 12.50 2.29
N PRO A 73 -2.98 12.47 2.58
CA PRO A 73 -3.59 12.83 3.88
C PRO A 73 -3.03 11.95 5.02
N PRO A 74 -3.18 12.37 6.29
CA PRO A 74 -2.81 11.53 7.43
C PRO A 74 -3.63 10.22 7.44
N LEU A 75 -3.11 9.20 8.13
CA LEU A 75 -3.88 7.98 8.38
C LEU A 75 -5.12 8.30 9.23
N PRO A 76 -6.26 7.64 8.98
CA PRO A 76 -7.36 7.65 9.93
C PRO A 76 -6.93 7.17 11.31
N ASP A 77 -7.57 7.69 12.35
CA ASP A 77 -7.37 7.26 13.74
C ASP A 77 -7.70 5.76 13.90
N PRO A 78 -6.97 5.02 14.75
CA PRO A 78 -7.28 3.63 15.04
C PRO A 78 -8.71 3.44 15.55
N GLN A 79 -9.39 2.40 15.08
CA GLN A 79 -10.75 2.07 15.50
C GLN A 79 -10.82 0.62 16.01
N PRO A 80 -11.52 0.36 17.13
CA PRO A 80 -11.68 -1.00 17.64
C PRO A 80 -12.25 -1.96 16.59
N GLY A 81 -11.54 -3.07 16.36
CA GLY A 81 -11.97 -4.10 15.41
C GLY A 81 -11.80 -3.71 13.93
N VAL A 82 -11.09 -2.63 13.61
CA VAL A 82 -10.79 -2.24 12.21
C VAL A 82 -9.34 -2.58 11.88
N LEU A 83 -9.12 -3.08 10.66
CA LEU A 83 -7.79 -3.08 10.03
C LEU A 83 -7.84 -2.22 8.77
N TYR A 84 -6.88 -1.31 8.66
CA TYR A 84 -6.70 -0.48 7.47
C TYR A 84 -5.76 -1.18 6.50
N VAL A 85 -6.27 -1.48 5.30
CA VAL A 85 -5.51 -2.09 4.20
C VAL A 85 -4.86 -0.99 3.39
N THR A 86 -3.54 -0.87 3.44
CA THR A 86 -2.74 0.17 2.77
C THR A 86 -1.61 -0.47 1.97
N SER A 87 -0.74 0.35 1.37
CA SER A 87 0.50 -0.14 0.75
C SER A 87 1.50 -0.58 1.82
N ARG A 88 2.31 -1.59 1.50
CA ARG A 88 3.36 -2.09 2.41
C ARG A 88 4.28 -0.97 2.91
N VAL A 89 4.72 -0.07 2.02
CA VAL A 89 5.63 1.03 2.38
C VAL A 89 5.02 1.99 3.39
N VAL A 90 3.71 2.28 3.33
CA VAL A 90 3.02 3.12 4.31
C VAL A 90 2.94 2.40 5.66
N ALA A 91 2.58 1.11 5.66
CA ALA A 91 2.50 0.33 6.89
C ALA A 91 3.88 0.19 7.57
N GLU A 92 4.93 -0.09 6.82
CA GLU A 92 6.31 -0.19 7.34
C GLU A 92 6.86 1.14 7.85
N HIS A 93 6.42 2.27 7.29
CA HIS A 93 6.79 3.60 7.78
C HIS A 93 6.05 3.99 9.08
N CYS A 94 5.02 3.24 9.46
CA CYS A 94 4.23 3.49 10.67
C CYS A 94 4.28 2.28 11.64
N PRO A 95 5.47 1.85 12.11
CA PRO A 95 5.61 0.64 12.92
C PRO A 95 4.90 0.70 14.27
N GLN A 96 4.53 1.90 14.73
CA GLN A 96 3.73 2.13 15.93
C GLN A 96 2.24 1.79 15.77
N ARG A 97 1.77 1.55 14.53
CA ARG A 97 0.38 1.22 14.22
C ARG A 97 0.23 -0.29 14.05
N ASP A 98 -0.48 -0.93 14.97
CA ASP A 98 -0.79 -2.36 14.91
C ASP A 98 -2.01 -2.68 14.02
N ASP A 99 -2.80 -1.67 13.66
CA ASP A 99 -4.03 -1.76 12.88
C ASP A 99 -3.85 -1.61 11.36
N LEU A 100 -2.62 -1.60 10.86
CA LEU A 100 -2.31 -1.52 9.43
C LEU A 100 -1.95 -2.89 8.86
N ALA A 101 -2.47 -3.18 7.67
CA ALA A 101 -2.15 -4.38 6.91
C ALA A 101 -1.98 -4.06 5.42
N TRP A 102 -1.38 -4.97 4.66
CA TRP A 102 -1.30 -4.88 3.20
C TRP A 102 -1.64 -6.21 2.55
N PRO A 103 -2.12 -6.21 1.29
CA PRO A 103 -2.34 -7.43 0.54
C PRO A 103 -1.05 -8.27 0.44
N HIS A 104 -1.14 -9.55 0.79
CA HIS A 104 -0.03 -10.49 0.75
C HIS A 104 -0.42 -11.73 -0.06
N GLU A 105 0.59 -12.44 -0.59
CA GLU A 105 0.38 -13.57 -1.51
C GLU A 105 -0.45 -13.15 -2.73
N LEU A 106 0.07 -12.20 -3.51
CA LEU A 106 -0.60 -11.66 -4.69
C LEU A 106 -0.92 -12.77 -5.71
N VAL A 107 -2.15 -12.77 -6.18
CA VAL A 107 -2.61 -13.59 -7.31
C VAL A 107 -2.49 -12.75 -8.56
N ARG A 108 -1.91 -13.33 -9.62
CA ARG A 108 -1.70 -12.66 -10.91
C ARG A 108 -2.42 -13.42 -12.01
N ASP A 109 -2.89 -12.69 -13.01
CA ASP A 109 -3.42 -13.30 -14.24
C ASP A 109 -2.29 -13.81 -15.14
N THR A 110 -2.66 -14.37 -16.30
CA THR A 110 -1.71 -14.89 -17.30
C THR A 110 -0.80 -13.81 -17.90
N ALA A 111 -1.17 -12.53 -17.81
CA ALA A 111 -0.35 -11.39 -18.22
C ALA A 111 0.53 -10.86 -17.06
N GLY A 112 0.52 -11.52 -15.90
CA GLY A 112 1.28 -11.13 -14.72
C GLY A 112 0.68 -9.95 -13.93
N ARG A 113 -0.53 -9.49 -14.27
CA ARG A 113 -1.19 -8.37 -13.58
C ARG A 113 -1.78 -8.84 -12.26
N PRO A 114 -1.61 -8.12 -11.14
CA PRO A 114 -2.29 -8.45 -9.89
C PRO A 114 -3.81 -8.41 -10.08
N VAL A 115 -4.49 -9.51 -9.74
CA VAL A 115 -5.96 -9.63 -9.77
C VAL A 115 -6.57 -9.91 -8.39
N GLY A 116 -5.74 -10.03 -7.36
CA GLY A 116 -6.14 -10.18 -5.97
C GLY A 116 -4.99 -10.62 -5.09
N ALA A 117 -5.31 -11.02 -3.85
CA ALA A 117 -4.35 -11.49 -2.86
C ALA A 117 -4.98 -12.60 -2.00
N ARG A 118 -4.20 -13.62 -1.59
CA ARG A 118 -4.70 -14.73 -0.76
C ARG A 118 -4.66 -14.44 0.73
N GLY A 119 -4.01 -13.37 1.14
CA GLY A 119 -3.93 -12.99 2.53
C GLY A 119 -3.59 -11.53 2.75
N LEU A 120 -3.38 -11.22 4.03
CA LEU A 120 -2.90 -9.94 4.50
C LEU A 120 -1.62 -10.16 5.31
N ALA A 121 -0.71 -9.19 5.26
CA ALA A 121 0.44 -9.13 6.15
C ALA A 121 0.44 -7.79 6.92
N THR A 122 1.09 -7.76 8.06
CA THR A 122 1.17 -6.60 8.96
C THR A 122 2.54 -6.58 9.66
N VAL A 123 2.94 -5.42 10.19
CA VAL A 123 4.13 -5.28 11.03
C VAL A 123 3.74 -5.65 12.46
N GLY A 124 4.04 -6.89 12.87
CA GLY A 124 3.78 -7.36 14.24
C GLY A 124 2.37 -7.92 14.47
N PRO A 125 2.01 -8.25 15.72
CA PRO A 125 0.68 -8.79 16.04
C PRO A 125 -0.41 -7.72 15.86
N PRO A 126 -1.51 -8.02 15.17
CA PRO A 126 -2.63 -7.09 15.04
C PRO A 126 -3.41 -6.94 16.37
N PRO A 127 -4.34 -5.96 16.48
CA PRO A 127 -5.03 -5.67 17.73
C PRO A 127 -5.76 -6.89 18.26
N GLY A 128 -5.55 -7.20 19.55
CA GLY A 128 -6.16 -8.37 20.20
C GLY A 128 -5.45 -9.71 19.97
N GLN A 129 -4.31 -9.74 19.27
CA GLN A 129 -3.49 -10.96 19.08
C GLN A 129 -2.19 -10.99 19.90
N SER A 130 -1.90 -9.94 20.69
CA SER A 130 -0.71 -9.85 21.56
C SER A 130 -0.64 -10.90 22.69
N GLY A 131 -1.58 -11.85 22.76
CA GLY A 131 -1.69 -12.90 23.77
C GLY A 131 -0.95 -14.22 23.49
N ARG A 132 0.00 -14.27 22.56
CA ARG A 132 0.89 -15.46 22.39
C ARG A 132 2.35 -15.07 22.19
N LYS A 133 2.95 -14.50 23.23
CA LYS A 133 4.36 -14.77 23.56
C LYS A 133 4.42 -15.34 24.97
N SER A 134 4.19 -16.65 25.07
CA SER A 134 4.83 -17.46 26.09
C SER A 134 5.55 -18.58 25.36
N LEU A 135 6.86 -18.46 25.28
CA LEU A 135 7.82 -19.53 25.09
C LEU A 135 9.21 -18.95 25.40
N PRO A 136 10.12 -19.79 25.89
CA PRO A 136 10.70 -19.74 27.24
C PRO A 136 11.83 -18.73 27.39
#